data_AF-A0AAW2KQ89-F1
#
_entry.id   AF-A0AAW2KQ89-F1
#
_cell.length_a   1.000
_cell.length_b   1.000
_cell.length_c   1.000
_cell.angle_alpha   90.00
_cell.angle_beta   90.00
_cell.angle_gamma   90.00
#
_symmetry.space_group_name_H-M   'P 1'
#
loop_
_entity.id
_entity.type
_entity.pdbx_description
1 polymer ?
#
loop_
_entity_poly.entity_id
_entity_poly.type
_entity_poly.pdbx_seq_one_letter_code
_entity_poly.pdbx_strand_id
1 'polypeptide(L)' 'MCQEECLERLQNRLDVAYDSSIPEHQEALWALWHAAFPGEELHGLISEQWKEMGWQGKDPSTDFR' A
#
# COMPACT_ATOMS: atom_id res chain seq x y z
N MET A 1 -25.51 -26.77 9.25
CA MET A 1 -24.39 -26.18 10.01
C MET A 1 -23.13 -26.07 9.14
N CYS A 2 -23.23 -25.75 7.84
CA CYS A 2 -22.11 -25.88 6.89
C CYS A 2 -21.86 -24.62 6.02
N GLN A 3 -22.07 -23.41 6.53
CA GLN A 3 -21.78 -22.19 5.76
C GLN A 3 -20.87 -21.20 6.50
N GLU A 4 -20.87 -21.19 7.83
CA GLU A 4 -20.14 -20.19 8.62
C GLU A 4 -18.62 -20.46 8.70
N GLU A 5 -18.21 -21.72 8.75
CA GLU A 5 -16.78 -22.08 8.92
C GLU A 5 -15.92 -21.83 7.67
N CYS A 6 -16.55 -21.79 6.48
CA CYS A 6 -15.83 -21.50 5.23
C CYS A 6 -15.52 -19.99 5.09
N LEU A 7 -16.38 -19.13 5.65
CA LEU A 7 -16.22 -17.68 5.62
C LEU A 7 -15.08 -17.20 6.53
N GLU A 8 -14.90 -17.82 7.70
CA GLU A 8 -13.84 -17.47 8.65
C GLU A 8 -12.43 -17.79 8.12
N ARG A 9 -12.29 -18.90 7.38
CA ARG A 9 -11.02 -19.27 6.73
C ARG A 9 -10.63 -18.34 5.60
N LEU A 10 -11.61 -17.69 4.94
CA LEU A 10 -11.35 -16.71 3.89
C LEU A 10 -11.03 -15.33 4.47
N GLN A 11 -11.67 -14.93 5.57
CA GLN A 11 -11.41 -13.64 6.24
C GLN A 11 -9.99 -13.51 6.77
N ASN A 12 -9.39 -14.59 7.27
CA ASN A 12 -8.00 -14.56 7.79
C ASN A 12 -6.92 -14.32 6.73
N ARG A 13 -7.24 -14.32 5.43
CA ARG A 13 -6.25 -14.08 4.35
C ARG A 13 -6.29 -12.65 3.80
N LEU A 14 -7.21 -11.81 4.26
CA LEU A 14 -7.44 -10.46 3.74
C LEU A 14 -6.87 -9.35 4.64
N ASP A 15 -6.35 -9.69 5.82
CA ASP A 15 -5.84 -8.70 6.77
C ASP A 15 -4.31 -8.56 6.65
N VAL A 16 -3.84 -8.24 5.45
CA VAL A 16 -2.53 -7.61 5.33
C VAL A 16 -2.81 -6.14 5.05
N ALA A 17 -3.18 -5.43 6.12
CA ALA A 17 -3.12 -3.99 6.11
C ALA A 17 -1.70 -3.59 5.70
N TYR A 18 -1.58 -2.57 4.86
CA TYR A 18 -0.27 -2.02 4.55
C TYR A 18 0.38 -1.55 5.85
N ASP A 19 1.47 -2.21 6.22
CA ASP A 19 2.31 -1.82 7.35
C ASP A 19 3.53 -1.06 6.81
N SER A 20 3.63 0.23 7.14
CA SER A 20 4.75 1.09 6.77
C SER A 20 6.04 0.72 7.47
N SER A 21 6.01 -0.17 8.47
CA SER A 21 7.18 -0.74 9.13
C SER A 21 7.78 -1.94 8.36
N ILE A 22 7.03 -2.53 7.42
CA ILE A 22 7.50 -3.66 6.61
C ILE A 22 8.30 -3.14 5.42
N PRO A 23 9.59 -3.52 5.28
CA PRO A 23 10.43 -3.04 4.18
C PRO A 23 9.91 -3.50 2.80
N GLU A 24 9.30 -4.68 2.69
CA GLU A 24 8.72 -5.16 1.42
C GLU A 24 7.60 -4.25 0.90
N HIS A 25 6.77 -3.72 1.81
CA HIS A 25 5.72 -2.76 1.47
C HIS A 25 6.30 -1.42 1.01
N GLN A 26 7.38 -0.98 1.66
CA GLN A 26 8.12 0.21 1.26
C GLN A 26 8.73 0.03 -0.14
N GLU A 27 9.34 -1.12 -0.42
CA GLU A 27 9.90 -1.45 -1.73
C GLU A 27 8.81 -1.48 -2.81
N ALA A 28 7.62 -2.01 -2.51
CA ALA A 28 6.50 -2.00 -3.44
C ALA A 28 6.06 -0.58 -3.82
N LEU A 29 6.03 0.36 -2.86
CA LEU A 29 5.76 1.77 -3.15
C LEU A 29 6.85 2.43 -3.98
N TRP A 30 8.11 2.14 -3.68
CA TRP A 30 9.24 2.62 -4.48
C TRP A 30 9.15 2.13 -5.93
N ALA A 31 8.85 0.85 -6.12
CA ALA A 31 8.66 0.26 -7.44
C ALA A 31 7.45 0.88 -8.16
N LEU A 32 6.35 1.11 -7.45
CA LEU A 32 5.17 1.78 -7.98
C LEU A 32 5.48 3.21 -8.44
N TRP A 33 6.20 3.97 -7.62
CA TRP A 33 6.61 5.33 -7.95
C TRP A 33 7.51 5.34 -9.18
N HIS A 34 8.55 4.51 -9.21
CA HIS A 34 9.43 4.39 -10.38
C HIS A 34 8.69 3.95 -11.65
N ALA A 35 7.65 3.13 -11.52
CA ALA A 35 6.80 2.74 -12.65
C ALA A 35 5.90 3.90 -13.13
N ALA A 36 5.40 4.73 -12.22
CA ALA A 36 4.57 5.89 -12.54
C ALA A 36 5.40 7.06 -13.13
N PHE A 37 6.57 7.33 -12.54
CA PHE A 37 7.47 8.43 -12.91
C PHE A 37 8.90 7.92 -13.11
N PRO A 38 9.19 7.26 -14.25
CA PRO A 38 10.54 6.81 -14.59
C PRO A 38 11.43 8.02 -14.92
N GLY A 39 12.08 8.57 -13.90
CA GLY A 39 12.94 9.75 -14.01
C GLY A 39 12.89 10.67 -12.79
N GLU A 40 11.92 10.46 -11.91
CA GLU A 40 11.81 11.21 -10.66
C GLU A 40 12.12 10.30 -9.48
N GLU A 41 13.15 10.65 -8.70
CA GLU A 41 13.43 9.94 -7.46
C GLU A 41 12.41 10.32 -6.40
N LEU A 42 11.86 9.30 -5.75
CA LEU A 42 11.00 9.50 -4.60
C LEU A 42 11.87 10.00 -3.44
N HIS A 43 11.61 11.19 -2.92
CA HIS A 43 12.43 11.74 -1.82
C HIS A 43 12.21 11.01 -0.49
N GLY A 44 11.12 10.25 -0.40
CA GLY A 44 10.77 9.40 0.72
C GLY A 44 9.35 8.86 0.55
N LEU A 45 9.07 7.77 1.26
CA LEU A 45 7.74 7.14 1.22
C LEU A 45 6.61 8.11 1.57
N ILE A 46 6.90 9.11 2.42
CA ILE A 46 5.96 10.17 2.77
C ILE A 46 6.42 11.47 2.09
N SER A 47 5.86 11.78 0.93
CA SER A 47 6.20 12.95 0.12
C SER A 47 4.95 13.57 -0.50
N GLU A 48 4.92 14.90 -0.65
CA GLU A 48 3.81 15.58 -1.33
C GLU A 48 3.68 15.15 -2.80
N GLN A 49 4.73 14.54 -3.36
CA GLN A 49 4.78 13.88 -4.68
C GLN A 49 3.61 12.92 -4.90
N TRP A 50 3.15 12.20 -3.87
CA TRP A 50 2.00 11.30 -3.99
C TRP A 50 0.69 12.03 -4.32
N LYS A 51 0.53 13.28 -3.88
CA LYS A 51 -0.64 14.09 -4.23
C LYS A 51 -0.67 14.43 -5.72
N GLU A 52 0.48 14.56 -6.37
CA GLU A 52 0.55 14.79 -7.82
C GLU A 52 0.06 13.56 -8.61
N MET A 53 0.30 12.37 -8.07
CA MET A 53 -0.27 11.13 -8.59
C MET A 53 -1.77 10.97 -8.26
N GLY A 54 -2.34 11.83 -7.41
CA GLY A 54 -3.75 11.85 -7.02
C GLY A 54 -4.07 11.09 -5.73
N TRP A 55 -3.07 10.76 -4.92
CA TRP A 55 -3.25 10.09 -3.63
C TRP A 55 -3.84 11.05 -2.61
N GLN A 56 -4.55 10.50 -1.61
CA GLN A 56 -5.33 11.30 -0.68
C GLN A 56 -4.45 12.17 0.23
N GLY A 57 -3.17 11.81 0.38
CA GLY A 57 -2.19 12.57 1.15
C GLY A 57 -0.76 12.37 0.67
N LYS A 58 0.18 12.88 1.47
CA LYS A 58 1.61 12.65 1.28
C LYS A 58 2.05 11.24 1.66
N ASP A 59 1.21 10.49 2.35
CA ASP A 59 1.50 9.15 2.82
C ASP A 59 0.60 8.16 2.07
N PRO A 60 1.15 7.35 1.16
CA PRO A 60 0.39 6.38 0.40
C PRO A 60 -0.13 5.23 1.29
N SER A 61 0.51 5.00 2.45
CA SER A 61 0.07 4.02 3.46
C SER A 61 -1.37 4.27 3.91
N THR A 62 -1.82 5.54 3.96
CA THR A 62 -3.19 5.88 4.37
C THR A 62 -4.28 5.43 3.38
N ASP A 63 -3.97 5.26 2.10
CA ASP A 63 -4.92 4.78 1.07
C ASP A 63 -5.10 3.25 1.13
N PHE A 64 -4.15 2.53 1.71
CA PHE A 64 -4.20 1.06 1.87
C PHE A 64 -4.85 0.61 3.19
N ARG A 65 -5.58 1.49 3.88
CA ARG A 65 -6.27 1.22 5.16
C ARG A 65 -7.62 0.51 4.97
#